data_AF-A0A7D5YR89-F1
#
_entry.id   AF-A0A7D5YR89-F1
#
_cell.length_a   1.000
_cell.length_b   1.000
_cell.length_c   1.000
_cell.angle_alpha   90.00
_cell.angle_beta   90.00
_cell.angle_gamma   90.00
#
_symmetry.space_group_name_H-M   'P 1'
#
loop_
_entity.id
_entity.type
_entity.pdbx_description
1 polymer ?
#
loop_
_entity_poly.entity_id
_entity_poly.type
_entity_poly.pdbx_seq_one_letter_code
_entity_poly.pdbx_strand_id
1 'polypeptide(L)'
;MRMIGDFTVYRHYIFRIGAASIVGCAVCGLGCGFFTNFNNIWLKFWSVDISTEHPKYPDSFYLGLYACFQFSRLLYLLMLWLICFMTVAKIVGARLHKKTPCTVMSAPLRFFTATDNGAVTNIFSQDLTLIYGHIQGSLVDFAIYMFSCLGMAAVVATSSPLLATTYPFFAIIPHIIQKFYLRTSRQVRLLNLEAKKPTIVSSVPLVQPVTFLLGHSTHFMDSIKGIATFLAFG
;
A
#
# COMPACT_ATOMS: atom_id res chain seq x y z
N MET A 1 10.59 -23.23 11.62
CA MET A 1 10.73 -22.70 10.25
C MET A 1 9.86 -23.55 9.32
N ARG A 2 8.65 -23.09 8.95
CA ARG A 2 7.79 -23.78 7.98
C ARG A 2 7.05 -22.70 7.17
N MET A 3 7.66 -22.28 6.06
CA MET A 3 6.98 -21.50 5.03
C MET A 3 6.22 -22.48 4.15
N ILE A 4 4.99 -22.79 4.53
CA ILE A 4 3.99 -23.27 3.59
C ILE A 4 3.05 -22.08 3.44
N GLY A 5 3.02 -21.50 2.25
CA GLY A 5 1.97 -20.56 1.88
C GLY A 5 0.68 -21.36 1.84
N ASP A 6 0.01 -21.47 2.98
CA ASP A 6 -1.30 -22.12 3.03
C ASP A 6 -2.24 -21.27 2.18
N PHE A 7 -2.48 -21.72 0.95
CA PHE A 7 -3.52 -21.17 0.08
C PHE A 7 -4.86 -21.09 0.84
N THR A 8 -5.05 -21.98 1.82
CA THR A 8 -6.12 -21.97 2.82
C THR A 8 -6.19 -20.69 3.65
N VAL A 9 -5.05 -20.11 4.06
CA VAL A 9 -4.99 -18.82 4.80
C VAL A 9 -5.34 -17.67 3.87
N TYR A 10 -4.83 -17.67 2.63
CA TYR A 10 -5.19 -16.65 1.63
C TYR A 10 -6.68 -16.73 1.27
N ARG A 11 -7.20 -17.95 1.07
CA ARG A 11 -8.63 -18.24 0.85
C ARG A 11 -9.49 -17.78 2.03
N HIS A 12 -9.07 -18.01 3.26
CA HIS A 12 -9.80 -17.54 4.44
C HIS A 12 -9.79 -16.02 4.54
N TYR A 13 -8.69 -15.37 4.16
CA TYR A 13 -8.57 -13.91 4.13
C TYR A 13 -9.47 -13.29 3.04
N ILE A 14 -9.46 -13.87 1.84
CA ILE A 14 -10.31 -13.51 0.70
C ILE A 14 -11.80 -13.68 1.04
N PHE A 15 -12.17 -14.78 1.70
CA PHE A 15 -13.58 -15.04 2.04
C PHE A 15 -14.13 -14.02 3.05
N ARG A 16 -13.29 -13.48 3.93
CA ARG A 16 -13.65 -12.44 4.92
C ARG A 16 -13.71 -11.03 4.34
N ILE A 17 -13.00 -10.77 3.24
CA ILE A 17 -12.95 -9.49 2.53
C ILE A 17 -14.29 -9.14 1.84
N GLY A 18 -15.19 -10.12 1.74
CA GLY A 18 -16.49 -9.98 1.09
C GLY A 18 -16.37 -10.26 -0.40
N ALA A 19 -17.05 -11.30 -0.87
CA ALA A 19 -17.01 -11.72 -2.28
C ALA A 19 -17.40 -10.59 -3.24
N ALA A 20 -18.33 -9.71 -2.82
CA ALA A 20 -18.76 -8.55 -3.60
C ALA A 20 -17.60 -7.57 -3.91
N SER A 21 -16.71 -7.29 -2.96
CA SER A 21 -15.56 -6.42 -3.20
C SER A 21 -14.57 -7.04 -4.17
N ILE A 22 -14.35 -8.36 -4.09
CA ILE A 22 -13.44 -9.07 -5.00
C ILE A 22 -13.99 -9.12 -6.42
N VAL A 23 -15.29 -9.44 -6.56
CA VAL A 23 -15.97 -9.42 -7.86
C VAL A 23 -15.95 -8.01 -8.43
N GLY A 24 -16.24 -6.98 -7.63
CA GLY A 24 -16.12 -5.58 -8.04
C GLY A 24 -14.72 -5.21 -8.51
N CYS A 25 -13.68 -5.57 -7.76
CA CYS A 25 -12.29 -5.35 -8.17
C CYS A 25 -11.92 -6.08 -9.47
N ALA A 26 -12.39 -7.31 -9.65
CA ALA A 26 -12.15 -8.07 -10.86
C ALA A 26 -12.83 -7.43 -12.08
N VAL A 27 -14.10 -7.02 -11.94
CA VAL A 27 -14.85 -6.34 -13.00
C VAL A 27 -14.21 -5.00 -13.36
N CYS A 28 -13.88 -4.17 -12.36
CA CYS A 28 -13.22 -2.89 -12.61
C CYS A 28 -11.81 -3.07 -13.20
N GLY A 29 -11.05 -4.06 -12.73
CA GLY A 29 -9.72 -4.39 -13.26
C GLY A 29 -9.77 -4.86 -14.72
N LEU A 30 -10.71 -5.74 -15.05
CA LEU A 30 -10.96 -6.18 -16.43
C LEU A 30 -11.41 -5.02 -17.31
N GLY A 31 -12.30 -4.15 -16.82
CA GLY A 31 -12.72 -2.94 -17.52
C GLY A 31 -11.53 -2.02 -17.83
N CYS A 32 -10.72 -1.68 -16.83
CA CYS A 32 -9.51 -0.88 -17.03
C CYS A 32 -8.56 -1.50 -18.06
N GLY A 33 -8.28 -2.80 -17.95
CA GLY A 33 -7.43 -3.52 -18.89
C GLY A 33 -7.98 -3.48 -20.31
N PHE A 34 -9.28 -3.72 -20.47
CA PHE A 34 -9.97 -3.68 -21.77
C PHE A 34 -9.89 -2.30 -22.42
N PHE A 35 -10.32 -1.24 -21.73
CA PHE A 35 -10.32 0.11 -22.30
C PHE A 35 -8.90 0.59 -22.63
N THR A 36 -7.89 0.19 -21.86
CA THR A 36 -6.48 0.53 -22.17
C THR A 36 -6.02 -0.12 -23.47
N ASN A 37 -6.28 -1.42 -23.64
CA ASN A 37 -5.86 -2.16 -24.83
C ASN A 37 -6.66 -1.74 -26.06
N PHE A 38 -7.97 -1.57 -25.92
CA PHE A 38 -8.84 -1.12 -26.99
C PHE A 38 -8.48 0.28 -27.48
N ASN A 39 -8.12 1.19 -26.56
CA ASN A 39 -7.67 2.54 -26.91
C ASN A 39 -6.38 2.52 -27.76
N ASN A 40 -5.43 1.62 -27.48
CA ASN A 40 -4.24 1.44 -28.32
C ASN A 40 -4.57 0.92 -29.72
N ILE A 41 -5.51 -0.02 -29.84
CA ILE A 41 -5.99 -0.52 -31.14
C ILE A 41 -6.68 0.60 -31.93
N TRP A 42 -7.50 1.41 -31.25
CA TRP A 42 -8.19 2.55 -31.85
C TRP A 42 -7.21 3.58 -32.42
N LEU A 43 -6.14 3.91 -31.67
CA LEU A 43 -5.06 4.77 -32.16
C LEU A 43 -4.42 4.23 -33.44
N LYS A 44 -4.21 2.91 -33.53
CA LYS A 44 -3.67 2.27 -34.74
C LYS A 44 -4.60 2.47 -35.93
N PHE A 45 -5.91 2.29 -35.76
CA PHE A 45 -6.88 2.54 -36.84
C PHE A 45 -6.92 4.01 -37.25
N TRP A 46 -6.95 4.93 -36.28
CA TRP A 46 -6.92 6.37 -36.57
C TRP A 46 -5.66 6.76 -37.34
N SER A 47 -4.48 6.28 -36.91
CA SER A 47 -3.20 6.56 -37.58
C SER A 47 -3.15 6.08 -39.03
N VAL A 48 -3.83 4.99 -39.38
CA VAL A 48 -3.88 4.47 -40.76
C VAL A 48 -4.86 5.30 -41.61
N ASP A 49 -6.00 5.68 -41.06
CA ASP A 49 -7.03 6.45 -41.79
C ASP A 49 -6.53 7.87 -42.16
N ILE A 50 -5.86 8.57 -41.24
CA ILE A 50 -5.27 9.89 -41.51
C ILE A 50 -4.12 9.86 -42.53
N SER A 51 -3.51 8.69 -42.73
CA SER A 51 -2.42 8.52 -43.70
C SER A 51 -2.93 8.22 -45.12
N THR A 52 -4.24 8.02 -45.29
CA THR A 52 -4.87 7.71 -46.57
C THR A 52 -5.32 9.00 -47.27
N GLU A 53 -5.25 9.07 -48.60
CA GLU A 53 -5.64 10.27 -49.39
C GLU A 53 -7.09 10.73 -49.16
N HIS A 54 -7.97 9.81 -48.77
CA HIS A 54 -9.39 10.07 -48.49
C HIS A 54 -9.77 9.52 -47.11
N PRO A 55 -9.59 10.29 -46.03
CA PRO A 55 -9.97 9.87 -44.68
C PRO A 55 -11.49 9.69 -44.60
N LYS A 56 -11.92 8.59 -43.98
CA LYS A 56 -13.34 8.20 -43.94
C LYS A 56 -14.17 9.05 -42.97
N TYR A 57 -13.55 9.57 -41.92
CA TYR A 57 -14.21 10.37 -40.87
C TYR A 57 -13.35 11.59 -40.50
N PRO A 58 -13.95 12.68 -39.97
CA PRO A 58 -13.18 13.82 -39.49
C PRO A 58 -12.37 13.48 -38.23
N ASP A 59 -11.21 14.11 -38.07
CA ASP A 59 -10.32 13.90 -36.91
C ASP A 59 -11.00 14.13 -35.56
N SER A 60 -11.96 15.07 -35.50
CA SER A 60 -12.73 15.35 -34.29
C SER A 60 -13.54 14.16 -33.80
N PHE A 61 -14.02 13.30 -34.71
CA PHE A 61 -14.75 12.08 -34.37
C PHE A 61 -13.81 11.05 -33.71
N TYR A 62 -12.63 10.82 -34.29
CA TYR A 62 -11.63 9.91 -33.72
C TYR A 62 -11.14 10.38 -32.36
N LEU A 63 -10.89 11.69 -32.21
CA LEU A 63 -10.45 12.30 -30.97
C LEU A 63 -11.53 12.22 -29.89
N GLY A 64 -12.80 12.45 -30.25
CA GLY A 64 -13.95 12.31 -29.35
C GLY A 64 -14.06 10.90 -28.80
N LEU A 65 -14.00 9.87 -29.66
CA LEU A 65 -14.08 8.47 -29.24
C LEU A 65 -12.89 8.07 -28.37
N TYR A 66 -11.68 8.52 -28.73
CA TYR A 66 -10.47 8.32 -27.95
C TYR A 66 -10.60 8.90 -26.53
N ALA A 67 -11.11 10.13 -26.43
CA ALA A 67 -11.38 10.77 -25.14
C ALA A 67 -12.42 9.98 -24.34
N CYS A 68 -13.52 9.54 -24.96
CA CYS A 68 -14.54 8.72 -24.30
C CYS A 68 -13.97 7.42 -23.70
N PHE A 69 -13.09 6.71 -24.42
CA PHE A 69 -12.42 5.53 -23.89
C PHE A 69 -11.50 5.86 -22.72
N GLN A 70 -10.79 6.98 -22.78
CA GLN A 70 -9.90 7.41 -21.70
C GLN A 70 -10.68 7.80 -20.44
N PHE A 71 -11.79 8.54 -20.60
CA PHE A 71 -12.69 8.86 -19.49
C PHE A 71 -13.31 7.61 -18.88
N SER A 72 -13.73 6.65 -19.71
CA SER A 72 -14.23 5.36 -19.23
C SER A 72 -13.17 4.62 -18.40
N ARG A 73 -11.93 4.54 -18.89
CA ARG A 73 -10.81 3.95 -18.15
C ARG A 73 -10.58 4.63 -16.80
N LEU A 74 -10.60 5.96 -16.76
CA LEU A 74 -10.44 6.74 -15.52
C LEU A 74 -11.57 6.47 -14.53
N LEU A 75 -12.81 6.32 -15.01
CA LEU A 75 -13.95 5.97 -14.16
C LEU A 75 -13.78 4.59 -13.52
N TYR A 76 -13.39 3.57 -14.28
CA TYR A 76 -13.11 2.24 -13.73
C TYR A 76 -11.95 2.26 -12.73
N LEU A 77 -10.93 3.07 -12.97
CA LEU A 77 -9.80 3.24 -12.07
C LEU A 77 -10.24 3.84 -10.73
N LEU A 78 -11.06 4.89 -10.78
CA LEU A 78 -11.63 5.53 -9.59
C LEU A 78 -12.49 4.54 -8.80
N MET A 79 -13.33 3.76 -9.47
CA MET A 79 -14.17 2.74 -8.83
C MET A 79 -13.33 1.66 -8.15
N LEU A 80 -12.27 1.18 -8.81
CA LEU A 80 -11.35 0.21 -8.22
C LEU A 80 -10.69 0.76 -6.94
N TRP A 81 -10.25 2.02 -6.99
CA TRP A 81 -9.65 2.69 -5.84
C TRP A 81 -10.65 2.85 -4.67
N LEU A 82 -11.89 3.26 -4.96
CA LEU A 82 -12.96 3.38 -3.98
C LEU A 82 -13.33 2.04 -3.34
N ILE A 83 -13.46 0.96 -4.14
CA ILE A 83 -13.74 -0.38 -3.63
C ILE A 83 -12.62 -0.85 -2.69
N CYS A 84 -11.36 -0.66 -3.09
CA CYS A 84 -10.21 -0.97 -2.25
C CYS A 84 -10.22 -0.17 -0.94
N PHE A 85 -10.44 1.15 -1.02
CA PHE A 85 -10.50 2.03 0.14
C PHE A 85 -11.60 1.60 1.12
N MET A 86 -12.82 1.37 0.63
CA MET A 86 -13.95 0.95 1.46
C MET A 86 -13.72 -0.42 2.09
N THR A 87 -13.09 -1.34 1.36
CA THR A 87 -12.78 -2.69 1.85
C THR A 87 -11.76 -2.63 2.98
N VAL A 88 -10.69 -1.87 2.81
CA VAL A 88 -9.66 -1.65 3.84
C VAL A 88 -10.26 -0.95 5.06
N ALA A 89 -11.03 0.12 4.87
CA ALA A 89 -11.70 0.84 5.94
C ALA A 89 -12.62 -0.08 6.78
N LYS A 90 -13.40 -0.96 6.12
CA LYS A 90 -14.25 -1.94 6.82
C LYS A 90 -13.43 -2.93 7.65
N ILE A 91 -12.33 -3.45 7.11
CA ILE A 91 -11.46 -4.41 7.82
C ILE A 91 -10.80 -3.75 9.03
N VAL A 92 -10.30 -2.53 8.86
CA VAL A 92 -9.65 -1.76 9.92
C VAL A 92 -10.65 -1.41 11.00
N GLY A 93 -11.83 -0.88 10.65
CA GLY A 93 -12.91 -0.59 11.60
C GLY A 93 -13.34 -1.82 12.38
N ALA A 94 -13.57 -2.96 11.72
CA ALA A 94 -13.96 -4.19 12.39
C ALA A 94 -12.87 -4.73 13.36
N ARG A 95 -11.59 -4.58 13.01
CA ARG A 95 -10.46 -4.98 13.87
C ARG A 95 -10.28 -4.05 15.06
N LEU A 96 -10.43 -2.75 14.86
CA LEU A 96 -10.43 -1.75 15.93
C LEU A 96 -11.58 -2.02 16.91
N HIS A 97 -12.80 -2.30 16.45
CA HIS A 97 -13.90 -2.59 17.36
C HIS A 97 -13.73 -3.91 18.14
N LYS A 98 -13.14 -4.96 17.54
CA LYS A 98 -13.00 -6.27 18.20
C LYS A 98 -11.76 -6.47 19.06
N LYS A 99 -10.62 -5.86 18.73
CA LYS A 99 -9.34 -6.12 19.41
C LYS A 99 -8.90 -5.04 20.39
N THR A 100 -9.40 -3.82 20.23
CA THR A 100 -9.00 -2.70 21.09
C THR A 100 -9.49 -2.85 22.52
N PRO A 101 -10.77 -3.17 22.83
CA PRO A 101 -11.20 -3.24 24.23
C PRO A 101 -10.53 -4.36 25.03
N CYS A 102 -10.39 -5.59 24.49
CA CYS A 102 -9.76 -6.68 25.23
C CYS A 102 -8.24 -6.51 25.44
N THR A 103 -7.55 -5.88 24.48
CA THR A 103 -6.08 -5.66 24.57
C THR A 103 -5.76 -4.48 25.48
N VAL A 104 -6.58 -3.43 25.44
CA VAL A 104 -6.49 -2.28 26.36
C VAL A 104 -6.86 -2.70 27.79
N MET A 105 -7.88 -3.55 27.99
CA MET A 105 -8.24 -4.08 29.31
C MET A 105 -7.22 -5.09 29.88
N SER A 106 -6.39 -5.71 29.03
CA SER A 106 -5.35 -6.67 29.47
C SER A 106 -3.97 -6.03 29.66
N ALA A 107 -3.83 -4.72 29.43
CA ALA A 107 -2.57 -4.02 29.60
C ALA A 107 -2.36 -3.62 31.08
N PRO A 108 -1.15 -3.80 31.65
CA PRO A 108 -0.89 -3.50 33.05
C PRO A 108 -1.07 -2.02 33.35
N LEU A 109 -1.71 -1.72 34.49
CA LEU A 109 -2.11 -0.38 34.96
C LEU A 109 -0.99 0.68 34.90
N ARG A 110 0.27 0.25 34.99
CA ARG A 110 1.48 1.08 34.94
C ARG A 110 1.71 1.78 33.59
N PHE A 111 1.15 1.25 32.49
CA PHE A 111 1.22 1.85 31.16
C PHE A 111 0.21 3.00 30.99
N PHE A 112 -0.93 2.93 31.70
CA PHE A 112 -1.98 3.96 31.68
C PHE A 112 -1.67 5.17 32.55
N THR A 113 -0.83 5.04 33.57
CA THR A 113 -0.47 6.12 34.49
C THR A 113 0.71 6.97 34.01
N ALA A 114 1.47 6.51 33.01
CA ALA A 114 2.70 7.17 32.54
C ALA A 114 2.62 7.67 31.09
N THR A 115 1.57 7.37 30.35
CA THR A 115 1.45 7.73 28.94
C THR A 115 0.05 8.22 28.63
N ASP A 116 -0.02 9.38 27.98
CA ASP A 116 -1.27 10.02 27.58
C ASP A 116 -2.01 9.12 26.58
N ASN A 117 -3.17 8.58 26.96
CA ASN A 117 -3.91 7.57 26.17
C ASN A 117 -4.29 8.07 24.76
N GLY A 118 -4.38 9.39 24.58
CA GLY A 118 -4.59 10.03 23.28
C GLY A 118 -3.37 9.98 22.35
N ALA A 119 -2.15 10.03 22.88
CA ALA A 119 -0.94 10.02 22.07
C ALA A 119 -0.66 8.63 21.45
N VAL A 120 -0.87 7.56 22.22
CA VAL A 120 -0.66 6.18 21.74
C VAL A 120 -1.67 5.79 20.67
N THR A 121 -2.93 6.18 20.86
CA THR A 121 -3.99 5.94 19.87
C THR A 121 -3.77 6.75 18.60
N ASN A 122 -3.30 8.00 18.70
CA ASN A 122 -2.95 8.83 17.55
C ASN A 122 -1.79 8.24 16.74
N ILE A 123 -0.70 7.82 17.40
CA ILE A 123 0.46 7.21 16.73
C ILE A 123 0.06 5.87 16.08
N PHE A 124 -0.72 5.04 16.77
CA PHE A 124 -1.22 3.78 16.22
C PHE A 124 -2.12 4.03 14.98
N SER A 125 -3.01 5.02 15.04
CA SER A 125 -3.85 5.42 13.90
C SER A 125 -3.01 5.92 12.72
N GLN A 126 -1.97 6.69 12.99
CA GLN A 126 -1.05 7.23 11.99
C GLN A 126 -0.24 6.11 11.30
N ASP A 127 0.32 5.18 12.08
CA ASP A 127 1.06 4.02 11.56
C ASP A 127 0.16 3.10 10.73
N LEU A 128 -1.07 2.85 11.20
CA LEU A 128 -2.06 2.08 10.44
C LEU A 128 -2.35 2.77 9.11
N THR A 129 -2.63 4.08 9.11
CA THR A 129 -2.97 4.82 7.89
C THR A 129 -1.82 4.78 6.87
N LEU A 130 -0.58 4.98 7.31
CA LEU A 130 0.60 4.93 6.45
C LEU A 130 0.83 3.54 5.85
N ILE A 131 0.83 2.50 6.68
CA ILE A 131 1.10 1.13 6.24
C ILE A 131 -0.02 0.64 5.33
N TYR A 132 -1.29 0.89 5.68
CA TYR A 132 -2.41 0.47 4.86
C TYR A 132 -2.51 1.23 3.55
N GLY A 133 -2.20 2.53 3.53
CA GLY A 133 -2.16 3.34 2.30
C GLY A 133 -1.16 2.77 1.29
N HIS A 134 0.05 2.43 1.74
CA HIS A 134 1.08 1.83 0.88
C HIS A 134 0.65 0.45 0.35
N ILE A 135 0.10 -0.41 1.21
CA ILE A 135 -0.38 -1.75 0.81
C ILE A 135 -1.55 -1.64 -0.17
N GLN A 136 -2.48 -0.72 0.08
CA GLN A 136 -3.63 -0.49 -0.80
C GLN A 136 -3.19 -0.01 -2.19
N GLY A 137 -2.30 0.98 -2.25
CA GLY A 137 -1.76 1.47 -3.53
C GLY A 137 -1.09 0.35 -4.31
N SER A 138 -0.21 -0.41 -3.65
CA SER A 138 0.49 -1.54 -4.26
C SER A 138 -0.47 -2.62 -4.80
N LEU A 139 -1.58 -2.90 -4.12
CA LEU A 139 -2.59 -3.87 -4.55
C LEU A 139 -3.36 -3.40 -5.79
N VAL A 140 -3.75 -2.12 -5.82
CA VAL A 140 -4.43 -1.51 -6.97
C VAL A 140 -3.52 -1.52 -8.19
N ASP A 141 -2.27 -1.09 -8.03
CA ASP A 141 -1.26 -1.10 -9.09
C ASP A 141 -1.02 -2.53 -9.60
N PHE A 142 -0.82 -3.49 -8.71
CA PHE A 142 -0.64 -4.89 -9.09
C PHE A 142 -1.81 -5.42 -9.91
N ALA A 143 -3.06 -5.14 -9.51
CA ALA A 143 -4.24 -5.56 -10.25
C ALA A 143 -4.28 -4.92 -11.66
N ILE A 144 -4.06 -3.61 -11.75
CA ILE A 144 -4.07 -2.89 -13.04
C ILE A 144 -3.00 -3.43 -13.96
N TYR A 145 -1.77 -3.60 -13.48
CA TYR A 145 -0.67 -4.11 -14.30
C TYR A 145 -0.90 -5.56 -14.73
N MET A 146 -1.44 -6.41 -13.85
CA MET A 146 -1.78 -7.79 -14.21
C MET A 146 -2.78 -7.84 -15.36
N PHE A 147 -3.92 -7.13 -15.25
CA PHE A 147 -4.93 -7.12 -16.31
C PHE A 147 -4.46 -6.42 -17.57
N SER A 148 -3.67 -5.35 -17.45
CA SER A 148 -3.10 -4.65 -18.61
C SER A 148 -2.10 -5.52 -19.36
N CYS A 149 -1.25 -6.25 -18.63
CA CYS A 149 -0.29 -7.20 -19.19
C CYS A 149 -0.99 -8.35 -19.92
N LEU A 150 -2.03 -8.93 -19.32
CA LEU A 150 -2.88 -9.95 -19.95
C LEU A 150 -3.55 -9.44 -21.22
N GLY A 151 -4.12 -8.25 -21.18
CA GLY A 151 -4.74 -7.64 -22.35
C GLY A 151 -3.72 -7.38 -23.45
N MET A 152 -2.54 -6.87 -23.11
CA MET A 152 -1.47 -6.61 -24.08
C MET A 152 -0.94 -7.91 -24.70
N ALA A 153 -0.81 -8.97 -23.90
CA ALA A 153 -0.47 -10.30 -24.39
C ALA A 153 -1.46 -10.78 -25.45
N ALA A 154 -2.77 -10.59 -25.21
CA ALA A 154 -3.82 -10.93 -26.17
C ALA A 154 -3.73 -10.08 -27.45
N VAL A 155 -3.50 -8.77 -27.34
CA VAL A 155 -3.32 -7.88 -28.49
C VAL A 155 -2.11 -8.31 -29.33
N VAL A 156 -0.97 -8.58 -28.70
CA VAL A 156 0.25 -9.04 -29.39
C VAL A 156 -0.01 -10.39 -30.08
N ALA A 157 -0.70 -11.32 -29.43
CA ALA A 157 -1.06 -12.61 -30.01
C ALA A 157 -1.91 -12.47 -31.28
N THR A 158 -2.85 -11.51 -31.32
CA THR A 158 -3.65 -11.23 -32.52
C THR A 158 -2.90 -10.46 -33.61
N SER A 159 -1.85 -9.72 -33.25
CA SER A 159 -1.14 -8.83 -34.18
C SER A 159 -0.15 -9.57 -35.08
N SER A 160 0.62 -10.51 -34.52
CA SER A 160 1.58 -11.31 -35.28
C SER A 160 1.97 -12.58 -34.52
N PRO A 161 1.83 -13.78 -35.12
CA PRO A 161 2.24 -15.05 -34.50
C PRO A 161 3.73 -15.11 -34.13
N LEU A 162 4.58 -14.43 -34.90
CA LEU A 162 6.03 -14.40 -34.66
C LEU A 162 6.36 -13.62 -33.37
N LEU A 163 5.67 -12.50 -33.12
CA LEU A 163 5.86 -11.70 -31.90
C LEU A 163 5.31 -12.42 -30.66
N ALA A 164 4.24 -13.20 -30.81
CA ALA A 164 3.66 -13.98 -29.73
C ALA A 164 4.64 -15.01 -29.15
N THR A 165 5.49 -15.61 -30.01
CA THR A 165 6.49 -16.61 -29.58
C THR A 165 7.59 -16.00 -28.70
N THR A 166 7.88 -14.71 -28.85
CA THR A 166 8.89 -13.98 -28.06
C THR A 166 8.39 -13.60 -26.65
N TYR A 167 7.07 -13.48 -26.48
CA TYR A 167 6.44 -13.09 -25.22
C TYR A 167 6.80 -13.96 -24.00
N PRO A 168 6.77 -15.32 -24.06
CA PRO A 168 7.19 -16.15 -22.93
C PRO A 168 8.65 -15.95 -22.52
N PHE A 169 9.55 -15.68 -23.47
CA PHE A 169 10.95 -15.39 -23.16
C PHE A 169 11.08 -14.11 -22.33
N PHE A 170 10.34 -13.06 -22.70
CA PHE A 170 10.26 -11.81 -21.94
C PHE A 170 9.55 -11.95 -20.59
N ALA A 171 8.69 -12.94 -20.39
CA ALA A 171 8.04 -13.20 -19.10
C ALA A 171 8.96 -13.97 -18.12
N ILE A 172 9.82 -14.84 -18.63
CA ILE A 172 10.73 -15.67 -17.81
C ILE A 172 11.75 -14.82 -17.06
N ILE A 173 12.37 -13.85 -17.72
CA ILE A 173 13.40 -12.97 -17.13
C ILE A 173 12.88 -12.21 -15.89
N PRO A 174 11.80 -11.42 -15.96
CA PRO A 174 11.26 -10.72 -14.79
C PRO A 174 10.73 -11.69 -13.74
N HIS A 175 10.22 -12.87 -14.12
CA HIS A 175 9.82 -13.88 -13.15
C HIS A 175 10.99 -14.40 -12.32
N ILE A 176 12.15 -14.66 -12.95
CA ILE A 176 13.38 -15.04 -12.25
C ILE A 176 13.85 -13.91 -11.35
N ILE A 177 13.90 -12.67 -11.86
CA ILE A 177 14.29 -11.49 -11.09
C ILE A 177 13.36 -11.31 -9.89
N GLN A 178 12.04 -11.39 -10.07
CA GLN A 178 11.06 -11.29 -8.99
C GLN A 178 11.29 -12.35 -7.92
N LYS A 179 11.55 -13.60 -8.31
CA LYS A 179 11.83 -14.70 -7.38
C LYS A 179 13.09 -14.46 -6.56
N PHE A 180 14.17 -14.01 -7.19
CA PHE A 180 15.42 -13.65 -6.50
C PHE A 180 15.24 -12.43 -5.60
N TYR A 181 14.62 -11.36 -6.13
CA TYR A 181 14.37 -10.13 -5.39
C TYR A 181 13.52 -10.37 -4.14
N LEU A 182 12.43 -11.14 -4.24
CA LEU A 182 11.58 -11.47 -3.09
C LEU A 182 12.35 -12.26 -2.03
N ARG A 183 13.20 -13.21 -2.45
CA ARG A 183 14.03 -13.99 -1.52
C ARG A 183 15.06 -13.12 -0.81
N THR A 184 15.80 -12.30 -1.56
CA THR A 184 16.84 -11.41 -1.03
C THR A 184 16.24 -10.31 -0.16
N SER A 185 15.17 -9.66 -0.60
CA SER A 185 14.45 -8.63 0.19
C SER A 185 13.98 -9.17 1.53
N ARG A 186 13.45 -10.42 1.55
CA ARG A 186 13.03 -11.07 2.79
C ARG A 186 14.21 -11.33 3.74
N GLN A 187 15.37 -11.74 3.21
CA GLN A 187 16.59 -11.96 3.99
C GLN A 187 17.17 -10.65 4.53
N VAL A 188 17.26 -9.62 3.70
CA VAL A 188 17.72 -8.28 4.10
C VAL A 188 16.79 -7.67 5.15
N ARG A 189 15.47 -7.88 5.03
CA ARG A 189 14.51 -7.44 6.05
C ARG A 189 14.69 -8.18 7.36
N LEU A 190 14.93 -9.49 7.33
CA LEU A 190 15.24 -10.26 8.54
C LEU A 190 16.52 -9.75 9.20
N LEU A 191 17.58 -9.54 8.41
CA LEU A 191 18.86 -9.03 8.89
C LEU A 191 18.72 -7.62 9.48
N ASN A 192 17.93 -6.74 8.86
CA ASN A 192 17.62 -5.41 9.40
C ASN A 192 16.86 -5.51 10.73
N LEU A 193 15.90 -6.42 10.84
CA LEU A 193 15.16 -6.64 12.09
C LEU A 193 16.07 -7.22 13.19
N GLU A 194 17.05 -8.05 12.83
CA GLU A 194 18.04 -8.59 13.76
C GLU A 194 19.09 -7.57 14.16
N ALA A 195 19.57 -6.73 13.23
CA ALA A 195 20.54 -5.67 13.48
C ALA A 195 19.96 -4.49 14.29
N LYS A 196 18.65 -4.22 14.16
CA LYS A 196 17.99 -3.15 14.92
C LYS A 196 17.72 -3.51 16.39
N LYS A 197 17.63 -4.80 16.71
CA LYS A 197 17.47 -5.30 18.10
C LYS A 197 18.63 -4.91 19.03
N PRO A 198 19.92 -5.15 18.71
CA PRO A 198 21.03 -4.79 19.58
C PRO A 198 21.19 -3.27 19.73
N THR A 199 20.90 -2.46 18.70
CA THR A 199 21.00 -0.99 18.79
C THR A 199 19.96 -0.39 19.73
N ILE A 200 18.75 -0.96 19.76
CA ILE A 200 17.71 -0.55 20.72
C ILE A 200 18.09 -1.02 22.13
N VAL A 201 18.58 -2.25 22.28
CA VAL A 201 18.99 -2.78 23.59
C VAL A 201 20.23 -2.07 24.16
N SER A 202 21.18 -1.65 23.32
CA SER A 202 22.39 -0.95 23.77
C SER A 202 22.17 0.54 24.07
N SER A 203 21.13 1.17 23.49
CA SER A 203 20.79 2.57 23.78
C SER A 203 19.96 2.74 25.06
N VAL A 204 19.24 1.71 25.50
CA VAL A 204 18.41 1.73 26.72
C VAL A 204 19.21 2.05 28.00
N PRO A 205 20.38 1.45 28.29
CA PRO A 205 21.17 1.78 29.47
C PRO A 205 21.77 3.19 29.45
N LEU A 206 21.85 3.82 28.27
CA LEU A 206 22.47 5.14 28.07
C LEU A 206 21.45 6.28 28.26
N VAL A 207 20.16 6.01 28.00
CA VAL A 207 19.06 6.97 28.20
C VAL A 207 18.68 7.09 29.68
N GLN A 208 18.74 6.01 30.47
CA GLN A 208 18.41 6.05 31.89
C GLN A 208 19.25 7.04 32.73
N PRO A 209 20.60 7.07 32.65
CA PRO A 209 21.42 8.01 33.40
C PRO A 209 21.28 9.45 32.90
N VAL A 210 21.07 9.66 31.59
CA VAL A 210 20.85 11.01 31.03
C VAL A 210 19.54 11.61 31.54
N THR A 211 18.47 10.81 31.62
CA THR A 211 17.17 11.24 32.18
C THR A 211 17.27 11.50 33.69
N PHE A 212 18.08 10.71 34.40
CA PHE A 212 18.37 10.90 35.83
C PHE A 212 19.17 12.19 36.11
N LEU A 213 20.19 12.48 35.30
CA LEU A 213 20.99 13.71 35.40
C LEU A 213 20.18 14.97 35.08
N LEU A 214 19.33 14.91 34.05
CA LEU A 214 18.42 16.01 33.71
C LEU A 214 17.38 16.26 34.80
N GLY A 215 16.79 15.20 35.39
CA GLY A 215 15.84 15.33 36.51
C GLY A 215 16.45 15.89 37.79
N HIS A 216 17.71 15.57 38.08
CA HIS A 216 18.44 16.14 39.21
C HIS A 216 18.73 17.64 39.00
N SER A 217 19.06 18.02 37.77
CA SER A 217 19.36 19.40 37.39
C SER A 217 18.15 20.33 37.54
N THR A 218 16.96 19.86 37.16
CA THR A 218 15.71 20.63 37.29
C THR A 218 15.28 20.80 38.75
N HIS A 219 15.40 19.76 39.57
CA HIS A 219 15.09 19.84 41.00
C HIS A 219 16.03 20.78 41.76
N PHE A 220 17.32 20.81 41.40
CA PHE A 220 18.29 21.75 41.97
C PHE A 220 17.96 23.20 41.61
N MET A 221 17.53 23.45 40.37
CA MET A 221 17.14 24.79 39.89
C MET A 221 15.87 25.32 40.58
N ASP A 222 14.91 24.45 40.88
CA ASP A 222 13.69 24.82 41.61
C ASP A 222 13.97 25.10 43.10
N SER A 223 14.90 24.35 43.71
CA SER A 223 15.31 24.59 45.10
C SER A 223 16.03 25.93 45.26
N ILE A 224 16.84 26.35 44.28
CA ILE A 224 17.49 27.67 44.28
C ILE A 224 16.48 28.80 44.09
N LYS A 225 15.48 28.63 43.21
CA LYS A 225 14.41 29.62 43.03
C LYS A 225 13.55 29.78 44.29
N GLY A 226 13.25 28.69 44.99
CA GLY A 226 12.51 28.73 46.26
C GLY A 226 13.25 29.52 47.35
N ILE A 227 14.57 29.31 47.49
CA ILE A 227 15.42 30.03 48.44
C ILE A 227 15.56 31.52 48.07
N ALA A 228 15.73 31.82 46.78
CA ALA A 228 15.81 33.21 46.29
C ALA A 228 14.51 33.99 46.54
N THR A 229 13.35 33.32 46.49
CA THR A 229 12.05 33.94 46.76
C THR A 229 11.85 34.21 48.25
N PHE A 230 12.35 33.34 49.12
CA PHE A 230 12.33 33.55 50.58
C PHE A 230 13.23 34.70 51.03
N LEU A 231 14.38 34.89 50.36
CA LEU A 231 15.31 36.00 50.63
C LEU A 231 14.83 37.36 50.08
N ALA A 232 13.83 37.38 49.20
CA ALA A 232 13.28 38.61 48.61
C ALA A 232 12.10 39.21 49.40
N PHE A 233 11.58 38.49 50.41
CA PHE A 233 10.40 38.86 51.19
C PHE A 233 10.63 38.93 52.72
N GLY A 234 11.88 38.83 53.17
CA GLY A 234 12.30 39.11 54.55
C GLY A 234 13.25 40.29 54.59
#